data_AF-A0A356IWV8-F1
#
_entry.id   AF-A0A356IWV8-F1
#
_cell.length_a   1.000
_cell.length_b   1.000
_cell.length_c   1.000
_cell.angle_alpha   90.00
_cell.angle_beta   90.00
_cell.angle_gamma   90.00
#
_symmetry.space_group_name_H-M   'P 1'
#
loop_
_entity.id
_entity.type
_entity.pdbx_description
1 polymer ?
#
loop_
_entity_poly.entity_id
_entity_poly.type
_entity_poly.pdbx_seq_one_letter_code
_entity_poly.pdbx_strand_id
1 'polypeptide(L)'
;MVLLANFSLRGSYDPKAGKKYGGNRGAVEVSAEHSNISINMTEKTKDKDQVKPVGKLFTDVEKRNVISSLKNEIRSEVFGWLNRWKLIIVGGLSVCSIIGFIIMCWQVYAWVRRESAIYITDSITKKFAEPNIQNTLQEVASQEARTIIQSEVQPEAEEAKRQTAVFENYLNQMEVKFDAEYKNLADQVSRLAERDRLIQLADDAINNGNRQAYEELLRMANNASVDEKVRSAAKAEWFQVKRFYIGLTRVKSRNLARLQPDGTKIDLKNEELTTQELIQSMLGHNNWIVRALATSSLKDRKEGGVPVALLHAAHNDQNLDVVKEAIDSFESVTGYKGADVFGVEAAEVWWQTNEVEVEQKLKEQSQKSENPKSEEGK
;
A
#
# COMPACT_ATOMS: atom_id res chain seq x y z
N MET A 1 -16.68 -9.53 4.31
CA MET A 1 -16.74 -10.81 3.57
C MET A 1 -16.37 -10.52 2.13
N VAL A 2 -15.08 -10.55 1.80
CA VAL A 2 -14.54 -10.33 0.45
C VAL A 2 -13.50 -11.41 0.23
N LEU A 3 -13.80 -12.29 -0.73
CA LEU A 3 -12.99 -13.43 -1.15
C LEU A 3 -11.85 -12.92 -2.04
N LEU A 4 -10.60 -13.06 -1.58
CA LEU A 4 -9.41 -12.88 -2.41
C LEU A 4 -9.13 -14.19 -3.16
N ALA A 5 -9.19 -14.12 -4.48
CA ALA A 5 -8.82 -15.20 -5.39
C ALA A 5 -7.30 -15.32 -5.46
N ASN A 6 -6.78 -16.51 -5.14
CA ASN A 6 -5.40 -16.90 -5.35
C ASN A 6 -5.12 -17.15 -6.84
N PHE A 7 -4.25 -16.35 -7.45
CA PHE A 7 -3.63 -16.68 -8.73
C PHE A 7 -2.36 -17.49 -8.48
N SER A 8 -2.36 -18.75 -8.93
CA SER A 8 -1.20 -19.64 -8.94
C SER A 8 -0.48 -19.52 -10.28
N LEU A 9 0.74 -18.99 -10.28
CA LEU A 9 1.67 -19.11 -11.41
C LEU A 9 2.61 -20.30 -11.15
N ARG A 10 2.34 -21.42 -11.84
CA ARG A 10 3.30 -22.52 -12.01
C ARG A 10 4.14 -22.25 -13.25
N GLY A 11 5.36 -21.76 -13.06
CA GLY A 11 6.43 -21.79 -14.06
C GLY A 11 7.43 -22.88 -13.70
N SER A 12 7.65 -23.83 -14.61
CA SER A 12 8.62 -24.93 -14.50
C SER A 12 10.06 -24.42 -14.53
N TYR A 13 10.91 -24.90 -13.62
CA TYR A 13 12.34 -24.66 -13.65
C TYR A 13 13.08 -25.98 -13.97
N ASP A 14 13.86 -25.96 -15.05
CA ASP A 14 14.75 -27.04 -15.52
C ASP A 14 16.17 -26.84 -14.92
N PRO A 15 16.79 -27.85 -14.26
CA PRO A 15 18.05 -27.68 -13.56
C PRO A 15 19.25 -28.23 -14.33
N LYS A 16 19.94 -27.42 -15.14
CA LYS A 16 21.34 -27.70 -15.57
C LYS A 16 22.15 -26.42 -15.83
N ALA A 17 22.90 -25.96 -14.82
CA ALA A 17 24.23 -25.37 -15.00
C ALA A 17 24.83 -25.04 -13.62
N GLY A 18 25.82 -25.84 -13.20
CA GLY A 18 26.68 -25.49 -12.08
C GLY A 18 27.76 -24.50 -12.53
N LYS A 19 28.13 -23.58 -11.63
CA LYS A 19 29.52 -23.10 -11.46
C LYS A 19 29.68 -22.41 -10.10
N LYS A 20 30.77 -22.77 -9.44
CA LYS A 20 31.24 -22.31 -8.14
C LYS A 20 31.88 -20.92 -8.24
N TYR A 21 31.46 -20.00 -7.37
CA TYR A 21 32.24 -18.92 -6.74
C TYR A 21 31.50 -18.62 -5.41
N GLY A 22 32.06 -18.59 -4.21
CA GLY A 22 33.41 -18.30 -3.78
C GLY A 22 33.53 -16.83 -3.39
N GLY A 23 33.18 -16.46 -2.14
CA GLY A 23 33.57 -15.15 -1.57
C GLY A 23 32.53 -14.45 -0.69
N ASN A 24 32.88 -14.30 0.59
CA ASN A 24 32.45 -13.29 1.57
C ASN A 24 30.96 -13.05 1.85
N ARG A 25 30.50 -13.71 2.92
CA ARG A 25 29.41 -13.22 3.78
C ARG A 25 29.93 -12.05 4.63
N GLY A 26 29.59 -10.82 4.22
CA GLY A 26 29.54 -9.68 5.13
C GLY A 26 28.23 -9.78 5.93
N ALA A 27 28.34 -10.16 7.20
CA ALA A 27 27.25 -10.06 8.15
C ALA A 27 26.99 -8.57 8.42
N VAL A 28 25.83 -8.07 8.02
CA VAL A 28 25.30 -6.80 8.52
C VAL A 28 24.43 -7.15 9.72
N GLU A 29 25.02 -7.03 10.91
CA GLU A 29 24.30 -7.04 12.16
C GLU A 29 23.35 -5.85 12.19
N VAL A 30 22.05 -6.14 12.28
CA VAL A 30 21.02 -5.17 12.61
C VAL A 30 21.15 -4.90 14.10
N SER A 31 21.73 -3.75 14.44
CA SER A 31 21.81 -3.21 15.79
C SER A 31 20.40 -2.96 16.32
N ALA A 32 19.94 -3.84 17.21
CA ALA A 32 18.78 -3.60 18.06
C ALA A 32 19.28 -2.87 19.32
N GLU A 33 19.07 -1.56 19.35
CA GLU A 33 19.29 -0.73 20.54
C GLU A 33 18.41 -1.23 21.68
N HIS A 34 19.07 -1.77 22.71
CA HIS A 34 18.50 -1.99 24.03
C HIS A 34 18.40 -0.64 24.75
N SER A 35 17.21 -0.05 24.82
CA SER A 35 16.91 0.97 25.84
C SER A 35 16.41 0.29 27.11
N ASN A 36 17.35 -0.12 27.96
CA ASN A 36 17.10 -0.42 29.37
C ASN A 36 16.76 0.89 30.09
N ILE A 37 15.48 1.12 30.39
CA ILE A 37 15.07 2.10 31.39
C ILE A 37 14.95 1.38 32.72
N SER A 38 16.05 1.43 33.48
CA SER A 38 16.11 1.12 34.90
C SER A 38 15.47 2.28 35.68
N ILE A 39 14.30 2.07 36.26
CA ILE A 39 13.75 2.99 37.26
C ILE A 39 14.37 2.61 38.62
N ASN A 40 15.29 3.46 39.07
CA ASN A 40 15.78 3.52 40.44
C ASN A 40 14.62 3.86 41.39
N MET A 41 14.17 2.90 42.20
CA MET A 41 13.50 3.22 43.47
C MET A 41 14.57 3.40 44.54
N THR A 42 14.76 4.65 44.95
CA THR A 42 15.57 5.03 46.09
C THR A 42 14.78 4.81 47.37
N GLU A 43 15.14 3.75 48.08
CA GLU A 43 14.73 3.48 49.45
C GLU A 43 15.68 4.22 50.40
N LYS A 44 15.17 5.17 51.20
CA LYS A 44 15.82 5.65 52.44
C LYS A 44 14.79 6.08 53.49
N THR A 45 14.52 5.13 54.38
CA THR A 45 14.63 5.18 55.85
C THR A 45 14.11 6.38 56.67
N LYS A 46 13.25 6.00 57.62
CA LYS A 46 13.18 6.38 59.06
C LYS A 46 12.72 7.80 59.41
N ASP A 47 11.65 7.91 60.21
CA ASP A 47 11.86 7.96 61.67
C ASP A 47 10.62 7.55 62.49
N LYS A 48 10.90 6.99 63.67
CA LYS A 48 9.98 6.74 64.77
C LYS A 48 9.92 8.01 65.63
N ASP A 49 8.74 8.46 66.03
CA ASP A 49 8.27 8.34 67.42
C ASP A 49 6.97 9.12 67.66
N GLN A 50 6.06 8.41 68.35
CA GLN A 50 5.03 8.83 69.31
C GLN A 50 4.54 10.29 69.35
N VAL A 51 3.22 10.48 69.38
CA VAL A 51 2.45 10.79 70.61
C VAL A 51 0.95 11.03 70.30
N LYS A 52 0.15 10.13 70.88
CA LYS A 52 -1.21 10.19 71.48
C LYS A 52 -2.51 10.42 70.67
N PRO A 53 -3.61 9.76 71.13
CA PRO A 53 -4.89 9.64 70.43
C PRO A 53 -6.07 10.39 71.11
N VAL A 54 -6.95 11.04 70.35
CA VAL A 54 -8.29 11.53 70.77
C VAL A 54 -9.11 11.80 69.49
N GLY A 55 -10.38 11.45 69.28
CA GLY A 55 -11.44 10.85 70.10
C GLY A 55 -12.45 10.11 69.20
N LYS A 56 -13.12 9.05 69.71
CA LYS A 56 -14.51 9.05 70.24
C LYS A 56 -15.50 9.69 69.25
N LEU A 57 -16.56 9.04 68.77
CA LEU A 57 -17.61 8.32 69.50
C LEU A 57 -18.26 7.26 68.60
N PHE A 58 -18.20 5.99 68.99
CA PHE A 58 -19.39 5.15 69.12
C PHE A 58 -19.11 4.23 70.29
N THR A 59 -19.64 4.63 71.44
CA THR A 59 -19.23 4.11 72.73
C THR A 59 -19.75 2.69 72.93
N ASP A 60 -18.88 1.81 73.42
CA ASP A 60 -19.19 0.56 74.14
C ASP A 60 -20.17 0.74 75.33
N VAL A 61 -20.70 1.95 75.52
CA VAL A 61 -21.75 2.34 76.48
C VAL A 61 -23.14 2.03 75.92
N GLU A 62 -23.38 2.14 74.61
CA GLU A 62 -24.69 1.77 74.02
C GLU A 62 -24.87 0.26 73.94
N LYS A 63 -23.81 -0.47 73.55
CA LYS A 63 -23.78 -1.94 73.65
C LYS A 63 -23.89 -2.42 75.11
N ARG A 64 -23.26 -1.73 76.07
CA ARG A 64 -23.40 -2.07 77.50
C ARG A 64 -24.76 -1.72 78.09
N ASN A 65 -25.43 -0.67 77.62
CA ASN A 65 -26.76 -0.28 78.11
C ASN A 65 -27.88 -1.20 77.57
N VAL A 66 -27.75 -1.67 76.33
CA VAL A 66 -28.66 -2.69 75.80
C VAL A 66 -28.43 -4.04 76.49
N ILE A 67 -27.17 -4.44 76.70
CA ILE A 67 -26.84 -5.68 77.42
C ILE A 67 -27.19 -5.60 78.91
N SER A 68 -27.09 -4.43 79.56
CA SER A 68 -27.45 -4.27 80.98
C SER A 68 -28.96 -4.19 81.22
N SER A 69 -29.75 -3.62 80.29
CA SER A 69 -31.22 -3.68 80.38
C SER A 69 -31.74 -5.10 80.20
N LEU A 70 -31.26 -5.84 79.18
CA LEU A 70 -31.57 -7.26 78.99
C LEU A 70 -31.11 -8.14 80.16
N LYS A 71 -29.93 -7.86 80.73
CA LYS A 71 -29.40 -8.61 81.86
C LYS A 71 -30.17 -8.35 83.16
N ASN A 72 -30.73 -7.15 83.35
CA ASN A 72 -31.50 -6.82 84.56
C ASN A 72 -32.96 -7.28 84.48
N GLU A 73 -33.55 -7.29 83.29
CA GLU A 73 -34.92 -7.78 83.07
C GLU A 73 -34.98 -9.31 83.22
N ILE A 74 -34.02 -10.04 82.63
CA ILE A 74 -33.88 -11.50 82.78
C ILE A 74 -33.53 -11.88 84.23
N ARG A 75 -32.70 -11.09 84.94
CA ARG A 75 -32.34 -11.41 86.34
C ARG A 75 -33.52 -11.27 87.28
N SER A 76 -34.42 -10.32 87.05
CA SER A 76 -35.56 -10.06 87.94
C SER A 76 -36.65 -11.13 87.82
N GLU A 77 -36.92 -11.63 86.61
CA GLU A 77 -37.90 -12.70 86.40
C GLU A 77 -37.35 -14.07 86.83
N VAL A 78 -36.05 -14.34 86.58
CA VAL A 78 -35.41 -15.61 86.99
C VAL A 78 -35.21 -15.69 88.50
N PHE A 79 -34.82 -14.61 89.19
CA PHE A 79 -34.71 -14.62 90.67
C PHE A 79 -36.08 -14.64 91.35
N GLY A 80 -37.10 -14.01 90.77
CA GLY A 80 -38.49 -14.07 91.27
C GLY A 80 -39.08 -15.48 91.18
N TRP A 81 -38.80 -16.19 90.09
CA TRP A 81 -39.17 -17.60 89.92
C TRP A 81 -38.41 -18.52 90.88
N LEU A 82 -37.09 -18.38 91.01
CA LEU A 82 -36.28 -19.21 91.93
C LEU A 82 -36.64 -19.03 93.42
N ASN A 83 -37.02 -17.83 93.85
CA ASN A 83 -37.45 -17.60 95.24
C ASN A 83 -38.85 -18.18 95.55
N ARG A 84 -39.73 -18.32 94.55
CA ARG A 84 -41.04 -18.97 94.74
C ARG A 84 -40.93 -20.50 94.88
N TRP A 85 -39.86 -21.11 94.38
CA TRP A 85 -39.64 -22.56 94.43
C TRP A 85 -38.78 -23.05 95.62
N LYS A 86 -38.15 -22.14 96.38
CA LYS A 86 -37.34 -22.51 97.57
C LYS A 86 -38.13 -23.24 98.66
N LEU A 87 -39.45 -23.06 98.71
CA LEU A 87 -40.33 -23.72 99.69
C LEU A 87 -40.75 -25.15 99.30
N ILE A 88 -40.53 -25.57 98.05
CA ILE A 88 -40.93 -26.91 97.56
C ILE A 88 -39.77 -27.92 97.62
N ILE A 89 -38.53 -27.46 97.82
CA ILE A 89 -37.32 -28.31 97.69
C ILE A 89 -36.80 -28.84 99.05
N VAL A 90 -37.34 -28.38 100.20
CA VAL A 90 -36.79 -28.72 101.54
C VAL A 90 -37.53 -29.88 102.25
N GLY A 91 -38.41 -30.62 101.58
CA GLY A 91 -39.10 -31.77 102.23
C GLY A 91 -39.33 -32.96 101.31
N GLY A 92 -38.43 -33.95 101.32
CA GLY A 92 -38.70 -35.32 100.85
C GLY A 92 -37.99 -35.73 99.56
N LEU A 93 -36.84 -36.38 99.70
CA LEU A 93 -36.09 -37.04 98.62
C LEU A 93 -36.82 -38.30 98.12
N SER A 94 -37.20 -38.32 96.84
CA SER A 94 -37.35 -39.55 96.05
C SER A 94 -36.60 -39.38 94.73
N VAL A 95 -35.74 -40.35 94.39
CA VAL A 95 -34.81 -40.31 93.26
C VAL A 95 -35.54 -40.21 91.90
N CYS A 96 -36.80 -40.68 91.83
CA CYS A 96 -37.64 -40.54 90.63
C CYS A 96 -38.08 -39.09 90.35
N SER A 97 -38.20 -38.24 91.38
CA SER A 97 -38.61 -36.84 91.25
C SER A 97 -37.53 -35.97 90.62
N ILE A 98 -36.26 -36.28 90.91
CA ILE A 98 -35.11 -35.53 90.41
C ILE A 98 -34.92 -35.77 88.91
N ILE A 99 -35.08 -37.01 88.44
CA ILE A 99 -34.99 -37.34 87.01
C ILE A 99 -36.14 -36.69 86.22
N GLY A 100 -37.37 -36.72 86.77
CA GLY A 100 -38.51 -36.03 86.18
C GLY A 100 -38.31 -34.51 86.07
N PHE A 101 -37.73 -33.89 87.11
CA PHE A 101 -37.42 -32.46 87.11
C PHE A 101 -36.31 -32.09 86.10
N ILE A 102 -35.31 -32.95 85.90
CA ILE A 102 -34.26 -32.74 84.90
C ILE A 102 -34.82 -32.84 83.48
N ILE A 103 -35.68 -33.83 83.19
CA ILE A 103 -36.33 -33.98 81.88
C ILE A 103 -37.26 -32.79 81.60
N MET A 104 -38.04 -32.36 82.60
CA MET A 104 -38.89 -31.18 82.49
C MET A 104 -38.09 -29.90 82.25
N CYS A 105 -36.99 -29.69 83.00
CA CYS A 105 -36.08 -28.57 82.77
C CYS A 105 -35.44 -28.59 81.38
N TRP A 106 -35.11 -29.77 80.85
CA TRP A 106 -34.55 -29.92 79.50
C TRP A 106 -35.59 -29.63 78.42
N GLN A 107 -36.84 -30.09 78.58
CA GLN A 107 -37.94 -29.77 77.67
C GLN A 107 -38.26 -28.27 77.66
N VAL A 108 -38.28 -27.63 78.83
CA VAL A 108 -38.46 -26.17 78.95
C VAL A 108 -37.29 -25.42 78.32
N TYR A 109 -36.05 -25.84 78.55
CA TYR A 109 -34.88 -25.23 77.92
C TYR A 109 -34.90 -25.37 76.39
N ALA A 110 -35.26 -26.54 75.86
CA ALA A 110 -35.38 -26.77 74.42
C ALA A 110 -36.53 -25.95 73.78
N TRP A 111 -37.65 -25.80 74.48
CA TRP A 111 -38.77 -24.96 74.05
C TRP A 111 -38.40 -23.47 74.05
N VAL A 112 -37.82 -22.96 75.13
CA VAL A 112 -37.34 -21.56 75.23
C VAL A 112 -36.29 -21.25 74.16
N ARG A 113 -35.40 -22.20 73.83
CA ARG A 113 -34.38 -22.00 72.80
C ARG A 113 -34.96 -21.94 71.39
N ARG A 114 -36.01 -22.70 71.09
CA ARG A 114 -36.74 -22.59 69.80
C ARG A 114 -37.54 -21.30 69.71
N GLU A 115 -38.25 -20.93 70.78
CA GLU A 115 -39.10 -19.74 70.76
C GLU A 115 -38.31 -18.44 70.78
N SER A 116 -37.17 -18.40 71.49
CA SER A 116 -36.27 -17.23 71.49
C SER A 116 -35.59 -16.99 70.14
N ALA A 117 -35.30 -18.04 69.36
CA ALA A 117 -34.77 -17.85 68.02
C ALA A 117 -35.80 -17.18 67.09
N ILE A 118 -37.08 -17.57 67.21
CA ILE A 118 -38.18 -16.96 66.44
C ILE A 118 -38.40 -15.51 66.88
N TYR A 119 -38.40 -15.24 68.19
CA TYR A 119 -38.63 -13.90 68.75
C TYR A 119 -37.49 -12.91 68.48
N ILE A 120 -36.23 -13.38 68.51
CA ILE A 120 -35.07 -12.53 68.19
C ILE A 120 -35.08 -12.18 66.71
N THR A 121 -35.43 -13.12 65.83
CA THR A 121 -35.50 -12.83 64.40
C THR A 121 -36.68 -11.90 64.08
N ASP A 122 -37.87 -12.14 64.65
CA ASP A 122 -39.05 -11.28 64.46
C ASP A 122 -38.86 -9.87 65.04
N SER A 123 -38.20 -9.73 66.20
CA SER A 123 -37.92 -8.42 66.80
C SER A 123 -36.85 -7.63 66.03
N ILE A 124 -35.87 -8.32 65.44
CA ILE A 124 -34.89 -7.71 64.54
C ILE A 124 -35.59 -7.27 63.24
N THR A 125 -36.42 -8.12 62.64
CA THR A 125 -37.18 -7.79 61.43
C THR A 125 -38.17 -6.65 61.66
N LYS A 126 -38.86 -6.60 62.81
CA LYS A 126 -39.74 -5.47 63.18
C LYS A 126 -38.97 -4.16 63.37
N LYS A 127 -37.79 -4.20 64.00
CA LYS A 127 -36.94 -3.01 64.16
C LYS A 127 -36.39 -2.53 62.81
N PHE A 128 -36.05 -3.43 61.89
CA PHE A 128 -35.68 -3.06 60.52
C PHE A 128 -36.87 -2.61 59.65
N ALA A 129 -38.12 -2.85 60.08
CA ALA A 129 -39.32 -2.34 59.46
C ALA A 129 -39.78 -0.98 60.02
N GLU A 130 -39.11 -0.45 61.06
CA GLU A 130 -39.41 0.88 61.57
C GLU A 130 -39.01 1.95 60.52
N PRO A 131 -39.91 2.91 60.21
CA PRO A 131 -39.69 3.89 59.13
C PRO A 131 -38.38 4.67 59.28
N ASN A 132 -37.97 4.96 60.52
CA ASN A 132 -36.73 5.69 60.80
C ASN A 132 -35.48 4.88 60.47
N ILE A 133 -35.51 3.56 60.69
CA ILE A 133 -34.38 2.66 60.39
C ILE A 133 -34.33 2.38 58.89
N GLN A 134 -35.47 2.25 58.21
CA GLN A 134 -35.51 2.16 56.74
C GLN A 134 -35.00 3.43 56.07
N ASN A 135 -35.42 4.61 56.54
CA ASN A 135 -34.93 5.88 56.03
C ASN A 135 -33.42 6.05 56.28
N THR A 136 -32.92 5.69 57.46
CA THR A 136 -31.49 5.75 57.77
C THR A 136 -30.70 4.74 56.94
N LEU A 137 -31.21 3.51 56.74
CA LEU A 137 -30.59 2.52 55.87
C LEU A 137 -30.57 2.98 54.42
N GLN A 138 -31.65 3.61 53.95
CA GLN A 138 -31.74 4.16 52.60
C GLN A 138 -30.81 5.36 52.42
N GLU A 139 -30.66 6.20 53.45
CA GLU A 139 -29.73 7.32 53.48
C GLU A 139 -28.27 6.84 53.48
N VAL A 140 -27.91 5.88 54.34
CA VAL A 140 -26.57 5.27 54.37
C VAL A 140 -26.28 4.53 53.06
N ALA A 141 -27.22 3.75 52.53
CA ALA A 141 -27.06 3.08 51.25
C ALA A 141 -26.93 4.08 50.09
N SER A 142 -27.70 5.17 50.11
CA SER A 142 -27.58 6.24 49.12
C SER A 142 -26.26 6.99 49.25
N GLN A 143 -25.75 7.22 50.46
CA GLN A 143 -24.50 7.92 50.71
C GLN A 143 -23.30 7.06 50.33
N GLU A 144 -23.28 5.78 50.72
CA GLU A 144 -22.26 4.82 50.31
C GLU A 144 -22.27 4.58 48.80
N ALA A 145 -23.45 4.44 48.17
CA ALA A 145 -23.55 4.36 46.71
C ALA A 145 -22.99 5.62 46.04
N ARG A 146 -23.24 6.82 46.61
CA ARG A 146 -22.70 8.07 46.08
C ARG A 146 -21.17 8.13 46.22
N THR A 147 -20.64 7.64 47.35
CA THR A 147 -19.20 7.52 47.58
C THR A 147 -18.56 6.58 46.57
N ILE A 148 -19.08 5.35 46.41
CA ILE A 148 -18.57 4.36 45.43
C ILE A 148 -18.64 4.92 44.00
N ILE A 149 -19.74 5.59 43.64
CA ILE A 149 -19.86 6.22 42.32
C ILE A 149 -18.80 7.30 42.11
N GLN A 150 -18.51 8.11 43.12
CA GLN A 150 -17.53 9.20 43.02
C GLN A 150 -16.07 8.71 43.10
N SER A 151 -15.78 7.74 43.96
CA SER A 151 -14.42 7.28 44.22
C SER A 151 -13.93 6.21 43.25
N GLU A 152 -14.83 5.38 42.71
CA GLU A 152 -14.46 4.23 41.87
C GLU A 152 -15.05 4.31 40.46
N VAL A 153 -16.35 4.62 40.32
CA VAL A 153 -17.02 4.55 39.00
C VAL A 153 -16.68 5.76 38.12
N GLN A 154 -16.72 6.98 38.66
CA GLN A 154 -16.39 8.20 37.92
C GLN A 154 -14.95 8.23 37.38
N PRO A 155 -13.90 7.95 38.17
CA PRO A 155 -12.54 7.98 37.65
C PRO A 155 -12.31 6.92 36.57
N GLU A 156 -12.84 5.71 36.75
CA GLU A 156 -12.74 4.64 35.74
C GLU A 156 -13.48 5.02 34.45
N ALA A 157 -14.67 5.64 34.56
CA ALA A 157 -15.42 6.12 33.40
C ALA A 157 -14.69 7.27 32.67
N GLU A 158 -14.06 8.19 33.40
CA GLU A 158 -13.26 9.26 32.81
C GLU A 158 -11.96 8.72 32.17
N GLU A 159 -11.34 7.70 32.76
CA GLU A 159 -10.19 7.00 32.17
C GLU A 159 -10.58 6.26 30.89
N ALA A 160 -11.70 5.54 30.89
CA ALA A 160 -12.24 4.90 29.69
C ALA A 160 -12.56 5.92 28.59
N LYS A 161 -13.12 7.10 28.93
CA LYS A 161 -13.32 8.19 27.97
C LYS A 161 -12.01 8.72 27.40
N ARG A 162 -10.98 8.91 28.24
CA ARG A 162 -9.65 9.35 27.79
C ARG A 162 -9.02 8.32 26.85
N GLN A 163 -9.06 7.04 27.20
CA GLN A 163 -8.55 5.96 26.34
C GLN A 163 -9.30 5.91 25.00
N THR A 164 -10.63 6.08 25.02
CA THR A 164 -11.45 6.16 23.80
C THR A 164 -11.01 7.34 22.93
N ALA A 165 -10.84 8.53 23.51
CA ALA A 165 -10.39 9.72 22.77
C ALA A 165 -8.97 9.56 22.19
N VAL A 166 -8.06 8.92 22.92
CA VAL A 166 -6.71 8.59 22.41
C VAL A 166 -6.79 7.61 21.25
N PHE A 167 -7.63 6.58 21.35
CA PHE A 167 -7.83 5.61 20.29
C PHE A 167 -8.48 6.22 19.05
N GLU A 168 -9.49 7.07 19.20
CA GLU A 168 -10.11 7.82 18.09
C GLU A 168 -9.09 8.72 17.39
N ASN A 169 -8.24 9.43 18.15
CA ASN A 169 -7.17 10.23 17.56
C ASN A 169 -6.15 9.37 16.81
N TYR A 170 -5.79 8.21 17.36
CA TYR A 170 -4.93 7.24 16.67
C TYR A 170 -5.56 6.76 15.36
N LEU A 171 -6.85 6.40 15.36
CA LEU A 171 -7.57 5.97 14.17
C LEU A 171 -7.59 7.07 13.10
N ASN A 172 -7.88 8.31 13.48
CA ASN A 172 -7.86 9.45 12.56
C ASN A 172 -6.47 9.68 11.96
N GLN A 173 -5.41 9.57 12.77
CA GLN A 173 -4.03 9.69 12.28
C GLN A 173 -3.67 8.56 11.32
N MET A 174 -4.10 7.33 11.61
CA MET A 174 -3.89 6.18 10.74
C MET A 174 -4.64 6.34 9.41
N GLU A 175 -5.89 6.80 9.43
CA GLU A 175 -6.67 7.06 8.22
C GLU A 175 -5.98 8.10 7.32
N VAL A 176 -5.61 9.26 7.86
CA VAL A 176 -4.89 10.30 7.11
C VAL A 176 -3.57 9.78 6.52
N LYS A 177 -2.84 8.98 7.29
CA LYS A 177 -1.58 8.38 6.83
C LYS A 177 -1.81 7.37 5.70
N PHE A 178 -2.78 6.48 5.86
CA PHE A 178 -3.12 5.49 4.84
C PHE A 178 -3.59 6.14 3.54
N ASP A 179 -4.41 7.19 3.62
CA ASP A 179 -4.86 7.92 2.43
C ASP A 179 -3.70 8.60 1.70
N ALA A 180 -2.77 9.21 2.44
CA ALA A 180 -1.57 9.82 1.87
C ALA A 180 -0.66 8.78 1.21
N GLU A 181 -0.44 7.63 1.86
CA GLU A 181 0.37 6.53 1.32
C GLU A 181 -0.29 5.88 0.10
N TYR A 182 -1.60 5.66 0.15
CA TYR A 182 -2.37 5.11 -0.97
C TYR A 182 -2.30 6.03 -2.20
N LYS A 183 -2.50 7.33 -2.01
CA LYS A 183 -2.38 8.32 -3.09
C LYS A 183 -0.96 8.35 -3.68
N ASN A 184 0.06 8.31 -2.82
CA ASN A 184 1.45 8.28 -3.27
C ASN A 184 1.75 7.01 -4.08
N LEU A 185 1.28 5.85 -3.61
CA LEU A 185 1.43 4.58 -4.31
C LEU A 185 0.71 4.60 -5.67
N ALA A 186 -0.53 5.09 -5.71
CA ALA A 186 -1.29 5.24 -6.95
C ALA A 186 -0.55 6.13 -7.97
N ASP A 187 0.00 7.25 -7.52
CA ASP A 187 0.80 8.14 -8.35
C ASP A 187 2.10 7.46 -8.86
N GLN A 188 2.75 6.65 -8.01
CA GLN A 188 3.94 5.89 -8.43
C GLN A 188 3.61 4.83 -9.47
N VAL A 189 2.53 4.07 -9.26
CA VAL A 189 2.07 3.05 -10.22
C VAL A 189 1.70 3.69 -11.55
N SER A 190 0.98 4.82 -11.53
CA SER A 190 0.65 5.56 -12.75
C SER A 190 1.91 6.02 -13.51
N ARG A 191 2.93 6.52 -12.80
CA ARG A 191 4.20 6.93 -13.42
C ARG A 191 4.98 5.76 -13.99
N LEU A 192 4.95 4.59 -13.35
CA LEU A 192 5.60 3.38 -13.84
C LEU A 192 4.89 2.87 -15.10
N ALA A 193 3.57 2.80 -15.09
CA ALA A 193 2.78 2.41 -16.25
C ALA A 193 3.06 3.31 -17.47
N GLU A 194 3.19 4.62 -17.25
CA GLU A 194 3.52 5.55 -18.32
C GLU A 194 4.95 5.35 -18.86
N ARG A 195 5.93 5.06 -17.99
CA ARG A 195 7.29 4.71 -18.42
C ARG A 195 7.31 3.43 -19.23
N ASP A 196 6.62 2.39 -18.79
CA ASP A 196 6.54 1.13 -19.50
C ASP A 196 5.93 1.32 -20.89
N ARG A 197 4.90 2.17 -21.01
CA ARG A 197 4.33 2.55 -22.31
C ARG A 197 5.34 3.23 -23.23
N LEU A 198 6.13 4.17 -22.71
CA LEU A 198 7.15 4.86 -23.51
C LEU A 198 8.24 3.91 -24.00
N ILE A 199 8.67 2.97 -23.16
CA ILE A 199 9.63 1.92 -23.53
C ILE A 199 9.04 1.03 -24.63
N GLN A 200 7.78 0.62 -24.50
CA GLN A 200 7.10 -0.18 -25.53
C GLN A 200 7.03 0.54 -26.88
N LEU A 201 6.72 1.84 -26.90
CA LEU A 201 6.73 2.64 -28.12
C LEU A 201 8.14 2.69 -28.73
N ALA A 202 9.18 2.83 -27.92
CA ALA A 202 10.55 2.85 -28.38
C ALA A 202 11.00 1.49 -28.93
N ASP A 203 10.65 0.41 -28.24
CA ASP A 203 10.89 -0.96 -28.66
C ASP A 203 10.17 -1.29 -29.96
N ASP A 204 8.94 -0.81 -30.16
CA ASP A 204 8.21 -0.99 -31.41
C ASP A 204 8.82 -0.18 -32.56
N ALA A 205 9.17 1.08 -32.30
CA ALA A 205 9.84 1.92 -33.28
C ALA A 205 11.20 1.35 -33.66
N ILE A 206 11.97 0.86 -32.70
CA ILE A 206 13.23 0.16 -32.94
C ILE A 206 12.91 -1.17 -33.60
N ASN A 207 12.47 -2.19 -32.89
CA ASN A 207 12.45 -3.59 -33.35
C ASN A 207 11.59 -3.82 -34.60
N ASN A 208 10.46 -3.11 -34.72
CA ASN A 208 9.51 -3.30 -35.82
C ASN A 208 9.58 -2.19 -36.89
N GLY A 209 10.38 -1.14 -36.65
CA GLY A 209 10.42 0.03 -37.54
C GLY A 209 9.10 0.79 -37.55
N ASN A 210 8.29 0.73 -36.50
CA ASN A 210 6.96 1.32 -36.49
C ASN A 210 7.02 2.85 -36.44
N ARG A 211 6.64 3.50 -37.55
CA ARG A 211 6.64 4.96 -37.66
C ARG A 211 5.64 5.63 -36.72
N GLN A 212 4.45 5.07 -36.55
CA GLN A 212 3.43 5.66 -35.66
C GLN A 212 3.91 5.70 -34.21
N ALA A 213 4.63 4.67 -33.77
CA ALA A 213 5.21 4.63 -32.44
C ALA A 213 6.28 5.71 -32.25
N TYR A 214 7.12 5.95 -33.27
CA TYR A 214 8.09 7.04 -33.28
C TYR A 214 7.42 8.42 -33.26
N GLU A 215 6.38 8.64 -34.07
CA GLU A 215 5.66 9.90 -34.13
C GLU A 215 4.94 10.21 -32.82
N GLU A 216 4.38 9.21 -32.15
CA GLU A 216 3.78 9.37 -30.83
C GLU A 216 4.82 9.78 -29.78
N LEU A 217 6.01 9.16 -29.78
CA LEU A 217 7.12 9.57 -28.91
C LEU A 217 7.54 11.03 -29.19
N LEU A 218 7.68 11.40 -30.46
CA LEU A 218 8.02 12.78 -30.86
C LEU A 218 6.95 13.78 -30.40
N ARG A 219 5.67 13.43 -30.57
CA ARG A 219 4.55 14.25 -30.13
C ARG A 219 4.58 14.46 -28.61
N MET A 220 4.76 13.39 -27.84
CA MET A 220 4.85 13.47 -26.37
C MET A 220 6.08 14.26 -25.90
N ALA A 221 7.21 14.09 -26.59
CA ALA A 221 8.44 14.82 -26.32
C ALA A 221 8.29 16.34 -26.54
N ASN A 222 7.46 16.76 -27.49
CA ASN A 222 7.28 18.17 -27.86
C ASN A 222 6.03 18.83 -27.27
N ASN A 223 5.14 18.07 -26.63
CA ASN A 223 3.88 18.61 -26.10
C ASN A 223 4.06 19.25 -24.71
N ALA A 224 3.87 20.57 -24.63
CA ALA A 224 3.98 21.34 -23.40
C ALA A 224 2.91 20.97 -22.34
N SER A 225 1.76 20.44 -22.76
CA SER A 225 0.66 20.04 -21.88
C SER A 225 0.88 18.70 -21.17
N VAL A 226 1.88 17.93 -21.57
CA VAL A 226 2.28 16.67 -20.89
C VAL A 226 3.08 17.01 -19.63
N ASP A 227 2.96 16.19 -18.58
CA ASP A 227 3.78 16.32 -17.37
C ASP A 227 5.27 16.34 -17.72
N GLU A 228 6.06 17.22 -17.08
CA GLU A 228 7.47 17.41 -17.42
C GLU A 228 8.28 16.12 -17.29
N LYS A 229 7.99 15.27 -16.30
CA LYS A 229 8.74 14.02 -16.12
C LYS A 229 8.43 13.03 -17.24
N VAL A 230 7.16 12.96 -17.65
CA VAL A 230 6.74 12.13 -18.78
C VAL A 230 7.32 12.65 -20.09
N ARG A 231 7.26 13.97 -20.33
CA ARG A 231 7.86 14.60 -21.50
C ARG A 231 9.37 14.37 -21.57
N SER A 232 10.08 14.52 -20.46
CA SER A 232 11.52 14.26 -20.38
C SER A 232 11.86 12.79 -20.63
N ALA A 233 11.05 11.85 -20.13
CA ALA A 233 11.21 10.42 -20.43
C ALA A 233 10.94 10.13 -21.92
N ALA A 234 9.87 10.68 -22.50
CA ALA A 234 9.56 10.53 -23.93
C ALA A 234 10.69 11.07 -24.82
N LYS A 235 11.29 12.22 -24.46
CA LYS A 235 12.48 12.75 -25.13
C LYS A 235 13.65 11.77 -25.10
N ALA A 236 13.93 11.18 -23.95
CA ALA A 236 15.02 10.22 -23.81
C ALA A 236 14.81 8.99 -24.70
N GLU A 237 13.61 8.42 -24.69
CA GLU A 237 13.27 7.27 -25.53
C GLU A 237 13.28 7.61 -27.02
N TRP A 238 12.73 8.76 -27.41
CA TRP A 238 12.82 9.27 -28.79
C TRP A 238 14.28 9.40 -29.27
N PHE A 239 15.17 9.94 -28.43
CA PHE A 239 16.60 10.01 -28.76
C PHE A 239 17.25 8.63 -28.90
N GLN A 240 16.83 7.64 -28.12
CA GLN A 240 17.34 6.27 -28.26
C GLN A 240 16.95 5.66 -29.60
N VAL A 241 15.69 5.86 -30.05
CA VAL A 241 15.25 5.43 -31.38
C VAL A 241 16.12 6.08 -32.46
N LYS A 242 16.34 7.39 -32.40
CA LYS A 242 17.21 8.09 -33.37
C LYS A 242 18.64 7.57 -33.35
N ARG A 243 19.20 7.36 -32.17
CA ARG A 243 20.58 6.86 -32.00
C ARG A 243 20.72 5.45 -32.60
N PHE A 244 19.72 4.59 -32.43
CA PHE A 244 19.68 3.28 -33.07
C PHE A 244 19.81 3.41 -34.59
N TYR A 245 18.97 4.24 -35.21
CA TYR A 245 18.94 4.40 -36.66
C TYR A 245 20.15 5.17 -37.24
N ILE A 246 20.79 6.05 -36.47
CA ILE A 246 22.06 6.67 -36.85
C ILE A 246 23.19 5.63 -36.91
N GLY A 247 23.22 4.69 -35.95
CA GLY A 247 24.31 3.75 -35.78
C GLY A 247 24.17 2.43 -36.56
N LEU A 248 22.97 2.08 -37.02
CA LEU A 248 22.67 0.75 -37.56
C LEU A 248 21.81 0.83 -38.83
N THR A 249 22.11 -0.07 -39.76
CA THR A 249 21.20 -0.44 -40.86
C THR A 249 20.92 -1.93 -40.79
N ARG A 250 19.63 -2.29 -40.90
CA ARG A 250 19.18 -3.69 -40.87
C ARG A 250 19.26 -4.34 -42.23
N VAL A 251 19.21 -3.54 -43.27
CA VAL A 251 19.20 -4.00 -44.65
C VAL A 251 20.64 -4.03 -45.16
N LYS A 252 21.26 -5.22 -45.12
CA LYS A 252 22.68 -5.41 -45.49
C LYS A 252 22.90 -5.88 -46.93
N SER A 253 21.87 -6.41 -47.58
CA SER A 253 21.97 -6.87 -48.97
C SER A 253 21.83 -5.70 -49.93
N ARG A 254 22.44 -5.78 -51.11
CA ARG A 254 22.18 -4.88 -52.24
C ARG A 254 21.51 -5.60 -53.42
N ASN A 255 20.97 -6.80 -53.20
CA ASN A 255 20.31 -7.54 -54.28
C ASN A 255 18.82 -7.62 -54.00
N LEU A 256 18.03 -7.21 -55.00
CA LEU A 256 16.58 -7.32 -55.02
C LEU A 256 16.20 -8.59 -55.78
N ALA A 257 15.35 -9.42 -55.21
CA ALA A 257 14.80 -10.56 -55.94
C ALA A 257 13.56 -10.13 -56.73
N ARG A 258 13.55 -10.31 -58.05
CA ARG A 258 12.35 -10.20 -58.90
C ARG A 258 11.62 -11.54 -58.92
N LEU A 259 10.33 -11.53 -58.60
CA LEU A 259 9.44 -12.64 -58.92
C LEU A 259 9.00 -12.51 -60.38
N GLN A 260 9.35 -13.50 -61.20
CA GLN A 260 8.84 -13.61 -62.55
C GLN A 260 7.35 -14.01 -62.55
N PRO A 261 6.62 -13.78 -63.66
CA PRO A 261 5.21 -14.19 -63.80
C PRO A 261 4.96 -15.68 -63.60
N ASP A 262 6.00 -16.52 -63.79
CA ASP A 262 5.97 -17.97 -63.58
C ASP A 262 6.25 -18.39 -62.11
N GLY A 263 6.44 -17.42 -61.21
CA GLY A 263 6.74 -17.65 -59.80
C GLY A 263 8.23 -17.83 -59.48
N THR A 264 9.12 -17.78 -60.47
CA THR A 264 10.56 -17.94 -60.26
C THR A 264 11.16 -16.68 -59.63
N LYS A 265 11.94 -16.85 -58.55
CA LYS A 265 12.74 -15.76 -57.97
C LYS A 265 14.07 -15.65 -58.70
N ILE A 266 14.30 -14.53 -59.37
CA ILE A 266 15.62 -14.14 -59.87
C ILE A 266 16.19 -13.13 -58.90
N ASP A 267 17.33 -13.44 -58.28
CA ASP A 267 18.14 -12.43 -57.60
C ASP A 267 18.71 -11.51 -58.66
N LEU A 268 18.10 -10.32 -58.83
CA LEU A 268 18.64 -9.31 -59.72
C LEU A 268 19.71 -8.53 -58.98
N LYS A 269 20.80 -8.27 -59.69
CA LYS A 269 21.73 -7.26 -59.23
C LYS A 269 21.08 -5.90 -59.43
N ASN A 270 21.36 -4.96 -58.53
CA ASN A 270 20.77 -3.61 -58.57
C ASN A 270 20.97 -2.89 -59.92
N GLU A 271 22.05 -3.20 -60.65
CA GLU A 271 22.35 -2.59 -61.94
C GLU A 271 21.39 -3.05 -63.06
N GLU A 272 20.73 -4.19 -62.90
CA GLU A 272 19.84 -4.80 -63.90
C GLU A 272 18.39 -4.29 -63.80
N LEU A 273 18.07 -3.54 -62.74
CA LEU A 273 16.77 -2.91 -62.53
C LEU A 273 16.76 -1.47 -63.05
N THR A 274 15.72 -1.14 -63.82
CA THR A 274 15.47 0.23 -64.25
C THR A 274 15.06 1.11 -63.06
N THR A 275 15.32 2.41 -63.16
CA THR A 275 14.93 3.39 -62.13
C THR A 275 13.43 3.37 -61.86
N GLN A 276 12.61 3.16 -62.90
CA GLN A 276 11.16 3.07 -62.76
C GLN A 276 10.72 1.83 -61.96
N GLU A 277 11.37 0.68 -62.18
CA GLU A 277 11.07 -0.56 -61.42
C GLU A 277 11.48 -0.44 -59.95
N LEU A 278 12.60 0.25 -59.68
CA LEU A 278 13.02 0.57 -58.31
C LEU A 278 12.00 1.48 -57.61
N ILE A 279 11.53 2.54 -58.29
CA ILE A 279 10.51 3.44 -57.75
C ILE A 279 9.19 2.68 -57.47
N GLN A 280 8.75 1.83 -58.39
CA GLN A 280 7.54 1.02 -58.19
C GLN A 280 7.69 0.04 -57.02
N SER A 281 8.86 -0.59 -56.88
CA SER A 281 9.15 -1.50 -55.76
C SER A 281 9.22 -0.76 -54.43
N MET A 282 9.82 0.42 -54.41
CA MET A 282 9.90 1.31 -53.24
C MET A 282 8.51 1.74 -52.77
N LEU A 283 7.61 2.14 -53.67
CA LEU A 283 6.32 2.72 -53.28
C LEU A 283 5.22 1.67 -53.04
N GLY A 284 5.29 0.51 -53.71
CA GLY A 284 4.15 -0.42 -53.78
C GLY A 284 4.38 -1.81 -53.18
N HIS A 285 5.60 -2.19 -52.81
CA HIS A 285 5.87 -3.56 -52.39
C HIS A 285 5.42 -3.85 -50.94
N ASN A 286 4.73 -4.98 -50.71
CA ASN A 286 4.18 -5.33 -49.39
C ASN A 286 5.28 -5.54 -48.32
N ASN A 287 6.42 -6.13 -48.70
CA ASN A 287 7.55 -6.33 -47.81
C ASN A 287 8.39 -5.05 -47.68
N TRP A 288 8.50 -4.51 -46.48
CA TRP A 288 9.29 -3.31 -46.17
C TRP A 288 10.79 -3.48 -46.49
N ILE A 289 11.34 -4.69 -46.36
CA ILE A 289 12.75 -4.95 -46.68
C ILE A 289 13.01 -4.68 -48.17
N VAL A 290 12.09 -5.11 -49.04
CA VAL A 290 12.19 -4.87 -50.48
C VAL A 290 12.06 -3.38 -50.79
N ARG A 291 11.14 -2.68 -50.11
CA ARG A 291 11.00 -1.23 -50.26
C ARG A 291 12.29 -0.50 -49.85
N ALA A 292 12.87 -0.84 -48.70
CA ALA A 292 14.12 -0.26 -48.21
C ALA A 292 15.31 -0.55 -49.14
N LEU A 293 15.42 -1.78 -49.64
CA LEU A 293 16.43 -2.16 -50.64
C LEU A 293 16.28 -1.33 -51.93
N ALA A 294 15.06 -1.24 -52.47
CA ALA A 294 14.79 -0.45 -53.67
C ALA A 294 15.09 1.03 -53.46
N THR A 295 14.72 1.56 -52.30
CA THR A 295 15.03 2.94 -51.89
C THR A 295 16.53 3.18 -51.85
N SER A 296 17.29 2.33 -51.15
CA SER A 296 18.75 2.43 -51.05
C SER A 296 19.44 2.30 -52.42
N SER A 297 18.86 1.53 -53.33
CA SER A 297 19.37 1.35 -54.70
C SER A 297 19.20 2.59 -55.58
N LEU A 298 18.27 3.49 -55.23
CA LEU A 298 18.08 4.77 -55.93
C LEU A 298 19.14 5.81 -55.56
N LYS A 299 19.94 5.59 -54.49
CA LYS A 299 20.98 6.50 -54.02
C LYS A 299 21.98 6.93 -55.11
N ASP A 300 22.32 6.00 -55.98
CA ASP A 300 23.29 6.20 -57.06
C ASP A 300 22.62 6.56 -58.42
N ARG A 301 21.28 6.60 -58.47
CA ARG A 301 20.50 6.96 -59.67
C ARG A 301 20.35 8.49 -59.76
N LYS A 302 21.28 9.15 -60.45
CA LYS A 302 21.26 10.60 -60.69
C LYS A 302 20.35 10.96 -61.86
N GLU A 303 19.08 10.63 -61.73
CA GLU A 303 18.04 10.84 -62.74
C GLU A 303 16.96 11.79 -62.23
N GLY A 304 16.35 12.57 -63.13
CA GLY A 304 15.23 13.45 -62.80
C GLY A 304 14.04 12.68 -62.26
N GLY A 305 13.31 13.27 -61.32
CA GLY A 305 12.15 12.65 -60.66
C GLY A 305 12.48 11.65 -59.55
N VAL A 306 13.72 11.15 -59.45
CA VAL A 306 14.17 10.32 -58.31
C VAL A 306 14.05 11.08 -56.98
N PRO A 307 14.48 12.36 -56.86
CA PRO A 307 14.34 13.10 -55.60
C PRO A 307 12.89 13.19 -55.10
N VAL A 308 11.94 13.46 -56.01
CA VAL A 308 10.51 13.56 -55.68
C VAL A 308 9.96 12.22 -55.22
N ALA A 309 10.33 11.11 -55.87
CA ALA A 309 9.92 9.78 -55.46
C ALA A 309 10.47 9.40 -54.07
N LEU A 310 11.72 9.79 -53.77
CA LEU A 310 12.34 9.57 -52.46
C LEU A 310 11.65 10.38 -51.35
N LEU A 311 11.34 11.66 -51.59
CA LEU A 311 10.56 12.47 -50.63
C LEU A 311 9.17 11.88 -50.40
N HIS A 312 8.50 11.40 -51.46
CA HIS A 312 7.23 10.71 -51.32
C HIS A 312 7.35 9.50 -50.39
N ALA A 313 8.35 8.64 -50.59
CA ALA A 313 8.59 7.47 -49.75
C ALA A 313 8.90 7.87 -48.29
N ALA A 314 9.77 8.86 -48.09
CA ALA A 314 10.09 9.39 -46.77
C ALA A 314 8.85 9.92 -46.04
N HIS A 315 7.97 10.61 -46.76
CA HIS A 315 6.74 11.18 -46.20
C HIS A 315 5.67 10.15 -45.90
N ASN A 316 5.55 9.05 -46.66
CA ASN A 316 4.38 8.17 -46.60
C ASN A 316 4.65 6.75 -46.07
N ASP A 317 5.90 6.27 -46.09
CA ASP A 317 6.18 4.90 -45.64
C ASP A 317 5.93 4.76 -44.14
N GLN A 318 5.36 3.60 -43.76
CA GLN A 318 5.05 3.27 -42.38
C GLN A 318 6.23 2.65 -41.64
N ASN A 319 7.28 2.25 -42.37
CA ASN A 319 8.46 1.62 -41.82
C ASN A 319 9.66 2.58 -41.80
N LEU A 320 10.23 2.80 -40.62
CA LEU A 320 11.33 3.73 -40.38
C LEU A 320 12.62 3.36 -41.10
N ASP A 321 12.89 2.07 -41.37
CA ASP A 321 14.05 1.68 -42.16
C ASP A 321 13.92 2.21 -43.60
N VAL A 322 12.72 2.19 -44.19
CA VAL A 322 12.48 2.77 -45.53
C VAL A 322 12.61 4.29 -45.49
N VAL A 323 12.04 4.94 -44.47
CA VAL A 323 12.11 6.41 -44.32
C VAL A 323 13.56 6.88 -44.21
N LYS A 324 14.38 6.21 -43.37
CA LYS A 324 15.80 6.50 -43.24
C LYS A 324 16.52 6.37 -44.59
N GLU A 325 16.35 5.23 -45.27
CA GLU A 325 17.03 5.01 -46.55
C GLU A 325 16.57 6.02 -47.62
N ALA A 326 15.34 6.51 -47.54
CA ALA A 326 14.82 7.54 -48.44
C ALA A 326 15.51 8.89 -48.22
N ILE A 327 15.68 9.31 -46.96
CA ILE A 327 16.42 10.53 -46.61
C ILE A 327 17.90 10.40 -46.99
N ASP A 328 18.55 9.29 -46.63
CA ASP A 328 19.96 9.06 -46.98
C ASP A 328 20.19 9.05 -48.51
N SER A 329 19.25 8.48 -49.25
CA SER A 329 19.31 8.45 -50.72
C SER A 329 19.04 9.83 -51.32
N PHE A 330 18.09 10.57 -50.76
CA PHE A 330 17.77 11.93 -51.18
C PHE A 330 18.98 12.86 -51.00
N GLU A 331 19.64 12.81 -49.85
CA GLU A 331 20.89 13.54 -49.61
C GLU A 331 21.98 13.21 -50.62
N SER A 332 22.10 11.93 -50.99
CA SER A 332 23.10 11.50 -51.96
C SER A 332 22.78 11.98 -53.37
N VAL A 333 21.53 11.90 -53.81
CA VAL A 333 21.10 12.29 -55.16
C VAL A 333 21.14 13.81 -55.32
N THR A 334 20.70 14.56 -54.33
CA THR A 334 20.53 16.02 -54.43
C THR A 334 21.71 16.84 -53.91
N GLY A 335 22.55 16.24 -53.05
CA GLY A 335 23.60 16.95 -52.33
C GLY A 335 23.12 17.67 -51.07
N TYR A 336 21.82 17.62 -50.74
CA TYR A 336 21.29 18.08 -49.45
C TYR A 336 22.03 17.42 -48.27
N LYS A 337 22.13 18.16 -47.16
CA LYS A 337 22.73 17.68 -45.91
C LYS A 337 21.77 17.96 -44.76
N GLY A 338 21.05 16.92 -44.34
CA GLY A 338 20.18 16.95 -43.19
C GLY A 338 20.97 16.86 -41.89
N ALA A 339 20.42 17.45 -40.83
CA ALA A 339 20.93 17.30 -39.47
C ALA A 339 20.25 16.14 -38.71
N ASP A 340 19.20 15.54 -39.30
CA ASP A 340 18.34 14.55 -38.68
C ASP A 340 18.13 13.33 -39.58
N VAL A 341 18.28 12.13 -39.00
CA VAL A 341 18.09 10.83 -39.67
C VAL A 341 16.67 10.65 -40.24
N PHE A 342 15.69 11.36 -39.67
CA PHE A 342 14.30 11.37 -40.16
C PHE A 342 13.85 12.79 -40.56
N GLY A 343 14.77 13.63 -41.04
CA GLY A 343 14.55 15.05 -41.35
C GLY A 343 13.67 15.32 -42.59
N VAL A 344 12.51 14.66 -42.71
CA VAL A 344 11.61 14.75 -43.88
C VAL A 344 11.16 16.19 -44.14
N GLU A 345 10.64 16.88 -43.13
CA GLU A 345 10.13 18.24 -43.26
C GLU A 345 11.21 19.22 -43.74
N ALA A 346 12.42 19.11 -43.19
CA ALA A 346 13.54 19.96 -43.57
C ALA A 346 14.01 19.69 -45.01
N ALA A 347 13.99 18.42 -45.44
CA ALA A 347 14.30 18.03 -46.81
C ALA A 347 13.25 18.55 -47.81
N GLU A 348 11.96 18.47 -47.46
CA GLU A 348 10.86 18.99 -48.28
C GLU A 348 10.95 20.51 -48.47
N VAL A 349 11.16 21.26 -47.38
CA VAL A 349 11.31 22.72 -47.43
C VAL A 349 12.52 23.11 -48.27
N TRP A 350 13.64 22.40 -48.12
CA TRP A 350 14.82 22.63 -48.95
C TRP A 350 14.54 22.35 -50.42
N TRP A 351 13.85 21.26 -50.74
CA TRP A 351 13.51 20.87 -52.10
C TRP A 351 12.70 21.94 -52.83
N GLN A 352 11.69 22.51 -52.17
CA GLN A 352 10.84 23.57 -52.73
C GLN A 352 11.63 24.79 -53.24
N THR A 353 12.83 25.04 -52.69
CA THR A 353 13.68 26.17 -53.08
C THR A 353 14.77 25.78 -54.09
N ASN A 354 15.16 24.51 -54.15
CA ASN A 354 16.34 24.04 -54.90
C ASN A 354 16.01 23.12 -56.08
N GLU A 355 14.74 22.68 -56.22
CA GLU A 355 14.28 21.72 -57.23
C GLU A 355 14.77 22.05 -58.65
N VAL A 356 14.56 23.29 -59.11
CA VAL A 356 14.88 23.70 -60.49
C VAL A 356 16.38 23.53 -60.78
N GLU A 357 17.24 23.98 -59.86
CA GLU A 357 18.69 23.89 -60.01
C GLU A 357 19.16 22.43 -59.97
N VAL A 358 18.63 21.63 -59.04
CA VAL A 358 19.01 20.23 -58.90
C VAL A 358 18.55 19.41 -60.11
N GLU A 359 17.31 19.58 -60.56
CA GLU A 359 16.78 18.88 -61.75
C GLU A 359 17.56 19.24 -63.01
N GLN A 360 18.00 20.49 -63.17
CA GLN A 360 18.89 20.86 -64.27
C GLN A 360 20.23 20.13 -64.18
N LYS A 361 20.87 20.11 -63.00
CA LYS A 361 22.15 19.41 -62.79
C LYS A 361 22.04 17.91 -63.06
N LEU A 362 20.95 17.28 -62.64
CA LEU A 362 20.70 15.85 -62.87
C LEU A 362 20.58 15.56 -64.38
N LYS A 363 19.82 16.37 -65.12
CA LYS A 363 19.68 16.24 -66.59
C LYS A 363 21.03 16.36 -67.31
N GLU A 364 21.85 17.34 -66.92
CA GLU A 364 23.18 17.54 -67.50
C GLU A 364 24.10 16.34 -67.24
N GLN A 365 24.04 15.75 -66.05
CA GLN A 365 24.83 14.55 -65.69
C GLN A 365 24.37 13.31 -66.44
N SER A 366 23.06 13.09 -66.58
CA SER A 366 22.53 11.96 -67.36
C SER A 366 22.99 12.04 -68.83
N GLN A 367 22.92 13.23 -69.45
CA GLN A 367 23.36 13.45 -70.83
C GLN A 367 24.88 13.22 -71.03
N LYS A 368 25.72 13.60 -70.05
CA LYS A 368 27.16 13.29 -70.08
C LYS A 368 27.46 11.80 -70.01
N SER A 369 26.66 11.05 -69.25
CA SER A 369 26.84 9.60 -69.12
C SER A 369 26.46 8.81 -70.39
N GLU A 370 25.55 9.35 -71.20
CA GLU A 370 25.11 8.75 -72.48
C GLU A 370 26.07 9.05 -73.65
N ASN A 371 26.94 10.07 -73.52
CA ASN A 371 27.80 10.52 -74.62
C ASN A 371 29.28 10.72 -74.20
N PRO A 372 30.01 9.65 -73.81
CA PRO A 372 31.36 9.74 -73.25
C PRO A 372 32.47 10.20 -74.23
N LYS A 373 32.15 10.51 -75.49
CA LYS A 373 33.15 10.75 -76.56
C LYS A 373 33.48 12.22 -76.86
N SER A 374 32.97 13.20 -76.13
CA SER A 374 33.19 14.62 -76.49
C SER A 374 34.30 15.37 -75.73
N GLU A 375 35.01 14.76 -74.77
CA GLU A 375 36.01 15.48 -73.95
C GLU A 375 37.47 15.00 -74.09
N GLU A 376 37.80 13.98 -74.91
CA GLU A 376 39.20 13.57 -75.17
C GLU A 376 39.91 14.33 -76.31
N GLY A 377 39.48 15.56 -76.62
CA GLY A 377 40.02 16.32 -77.74
C GLY A 377 40.19 17.80 -77.46
N LYS A 378 41.03 18.17 -76.48
CA LYS A 378 41.70 19.48 -76.45
C LYS A 378 43.10 19.38 -75.86
#